data_AF-A0A2V4TRQ4-F1
#
_entry.id   AF-A0A2V4TRQ4-F1
#
_cell.length_a   1.000
_cell.length_b   1.000
_cell.length_c   1.000
_cell.angle_alpha   90.00
_cell.angle_beta   90.00
_cell.angle_gamma   90.00
#
_symmetry.space_group_name_H-M   'P 1'
#
loop_
_entity.id
_entity.type
_entity.pdbx_description
1 polymer ?
#
loop_
_entity_poly.entity_id
_entity_poly.type
_entity_poly.pdbx_seq_one_letter_code
_entity_poly.pdbx_strand_id
1 'polypeptide(L)'
;MGLFPYVIALAQSFGATRVIGVVTPAVARLYRRFGLDLHNMGNVAASQRAHIVACSIDVDAALFKRLQRDPQALLYEITCYGQLGQPLA
;
A
#
# COMPACT_ATOMS: atom_id res chain seq x y z
N MET A 1 -13.28 -2.84 2.31
CA MET A 1 -12.00 -2.24 1.89
C MET A 1 -11.47 -3.08 0.73
N GLY A 2 -11.95 -2.82 -0.48
CA GLY A 2 -11.58 -3.64 -1.66
C GLY A 2 -10.37 -3.11 -2.42
N LEU A 3 -10.10 -1.80 -2.40
CA LEU A 3 -9.15 -1.16 -3.32
C LEU A 3 -7.68 -1.40 -2.97
N PHE A 4 -7.35 -1.49 -1.67
CA PHE A 4 -5.95 -1.48 -1.22
C PHE A 4 -5.10 -2.61 -1.81
N PRO A 5 -5.55 -3.88 -1.86
CA PRO A 5 -4.81 -4.95 -2.53
C PRO A 5 -4.46 -4.65 -4.00
N TYR A 6 -5.38 -4.01 -4.75
CA TYR A 6 -5.12 -3.61 -6.14
C TYR A 6 -4.02 -2.53 -6.23
N VAL A 7 -4.02 -1.56 -5.31
CA VAL A 7 -2.98 -0.52 -5.27
C VAL A 7 -1.61 -1.14 -5.02
N ILE A 8 -1.52 -2.12 -4.10
CA ILE A 8 -0.28 -2.82 -3.81
C ILE A 8 0.17 -3.69 -4.99
N ALA A 9 -0.75 -4.41 -5.64
CA ALA A 9 -0.45 -5.20 -6.83
C ALA A 9 0.08 -4.32 -7.98
N LEU A 10 -0.53 -3.15 -8.19
CA LEU A 10 -0.03 -2.16 -9.16
C LEU A 10 1.36 -1.65 -8.79
N ALA A 11 1.56 -1.22 -7.54
CA ALA A 11 2.87 -0.77 -7.07
C ALA A 11 3.96 -1.83 -7.32
N GLN A 12 3.67 -3.09 -6.99
CA GLN A 12 4.56 -4.21 -7.25
C GLN A 12 4.83 -4.38 -8.76
N SER A 13 3.81 -4.26 -9.61
CA SER A 13 3.96 -4.40 -11.07
C SER A 13 4.87 -3.33 -11.69
N PHE A 14 4.99 -2.17 -11.04
CA PHE A 14 5.95 -1.11 -11.40
C PHE A 14 7.33 -1.29 -10.75
N GLY A 15 7.59 -2.39 -10.06
CA GLY A 15 8.86 -2.64 -9.36
C GLY A 15 9.01 -1.86 -8.05
N ALA A 16 7.93 -1.27 -7.52
CA ALA A 16 8.00 -0.60 -6.23
C ALA A 16 8.19 -1.63 -5.09
N THR A 17 9.15 -1.35 -4.22
CA THR A 17 9.43 -2.16 -3.02
C THR A 17 8.77 -1.60 -1.77
N ARG A 18 8.22 -0.38 -1.84
CA ARG A 18 7.61 0.32 -0.71
C ARG A 18 6.56 1.30 -1.20
N VAL A 19 5.43 1.35 -0.49
CA VAL A 19 4.40 2.38 -0.65
C VAL A 19 4.42 3.29 0.56
N ILE A 20 4.39 4.60 0.34
CA ILE A 20 4.40 5.62 1.39
C ILE A 20 3.12 6.45 1.27
N GLY A 21 2.52 6.81 2.40
CA GLY A 21 1.34 7.66 2.42
C GLY A 21 1.14 8.37 3.75
N VAL A 22 0.28 9.38 3.73
CA VAL A 22 -0.20 10.08 4.92
C VAL A 22 -1.67 9.75 5.10
N VAL A 23 -2.02 9.24 6.28
CA VAL A 23 -3.38 8.81 6.60
C VAL A 23 -3.78 9.32 7.98
N THR A 24 -5.08 9.27 8.30
CA THR A 24 -5.52 9.50 9.68
C THR A 24 -5.14 8.33 10.58
N PRO A 25 -4.99 8.53 11.90
CA PRO A 25 -4.76 7.44 12.85
C PRO A 25 -5.81 6.33 12.78
N ALA A 26 -7.07 6.66 12.48
CA ALA A 26 -8.15 5.70 12.33
C ALA A 26 -7.93 4.77 11.11
N VAL A 27 -7.49 5.33 9.98
CA VAL A 27 -7.14 4.55 8.78
C VAL A 27 -5.89 3.71 9.02
N ALA A 28 -4.86 4.27 9.67
CA ALA A 28 -3.67 3.49 10.04
C ALA A 28 -4.02 2.30 10.95
N ARG A 29 -4.92 2.50 11.92
CA ARG A 29 -5.41 1.41 12.78
C ARG A 29 -6.20 0.37 11.99
N LEU A 30 -7.02 0.81 11.04
CA LEU A 30 -7.79 -0.07 10.17
C LEU A 30 -6.85 -0.95 9.34
N TYR A 31 -5.84 -0.36 8.71
CA TYR A 31 -4.85 -1.09 7.90
C TYR A 31 -4.08 -2.11 8.74
N ARG A 32 -3.62 -1.74 9.94
CA ARG A 32 -2.99 -2.70 10.86
C ARG A 32 -3.92 -3.86 11.23
N ARG A 33 -5.21 -3.59 11.44
CA ARG A 33 -6.21 -4.64 11.72
C ARG A 33 -6.42 -5.59 10.54
N PHE A 34 -6.18 -5.14 9.31
CA PHE A 34 -6.17 -5.98 8.11
C PHE A 34 -4.83 -6.71 7.90
N GLY A 35 -3.94 -6.70 8.89
CA GLY A 35 -2.66 -7.42 8.84
C GLY A 35 -1.53 -6.67 8.15
N LEU A 36 -1.73 -5.38 7.81
CA LEU A 36 -0.71 -4.57 7.16
C LEU A 36 0.32 -4.08 8.19
N ASP A 37 1.59 -4.22 7.84
CA ASP A 37 2.69 -3.68 8.65
C ASP A 37 2.93 -2.22 8.25
N LEU A 38 2.45 -1.30 9.09
CA LEU A 38 2.60 0.14 8.86
C LEU A 38 3.74 0.67 9.72
N HIS A 39 4.85 1.00 9.06
CA HIS A 39 6.00 1.65 9.68
C HIS A 39 5.76 3.16 9.73
N ASN A 40 5.75 3.75 10.93
CA ASN A 40 5.62 5.20 11.06
C ASN A 40 6.92 5.88 10.59
N MET A 41 6.80 6.88 9.72
CA MET A 41 7.95 7.62 9.17
C MET A 41 8.10 9.04 9.76
N GLY A 42 7.06 9.54 10.46
CA GLY A 42 7.02 10.91 10.96
C GLY A 42 7.38 11.03 12.44
N ASN A 43 7.72 12.26 12.85
CA ASN A 43 7.80 12.61 14.27
C ASN A 43 6.40 12.52 14.89
N VAL A 44 6.25 11.58 15.83
CA VAL A 44 4.99 11.29 16.55
C VAL A 44 4.37 12.57 17.13
N ALA A 45 5.17 13.51 17.63
CA ALA A 45 4.68 14.74 18.23
C ALA A 45 4.04 15.71 17.22
N ALA A 46 4.58 15.81 16.00
CA ALA A 46 4.01 16.64 14.94
C ALA A 46 2.73 16.00 14.36
N SER A 47 2.76 14.68 14.20
CA SER A 47 1.62 13.86 13.76
C SER A 47 0.42 13.94 14.71
N GLN A 48 0.65 14.02 16.02
CA GLN A 48 -0.44 14.16 17.01
C GLN A 48 -1.17 15.51 16.91
N ARG A 49 -0.46 16.61 16.65
CA ARG A 49 -1.10 17.94 16.49
C ARG A 49 -1.93 18.04 15.20
N ALA A 50 -1.46 17.41 14.13
CA ALA A 50 -2.11 17.45 12.83
C ALA A 50 -3.15 16.33 12.62
N HIS A 51 -3.32 15.42 13.59
CA HIS A 51 -4.20 14.24 13.48
C HIS A 51 -3.96 13.38 12.22
N ILE A 52 -2.70 13.30 11.77
CA ILE A 52 -2.27 12.52 10.61
C ILE A 52 -0.98 11.75 10.91
N VAL A 53 -0.77 10.63 10.24
CA VAL A 53 0.40 9.77 10.38
C VAL A 53 0.98 9.50 8.99
N ALA A 54 2.26 9.84 8.83
CA ALA A 54 3.03 9.38 7.68
C ALA A 54 3.50 7.94 7.94
N CYS A 55 3.17 7.02 7.05
CA CYS A 55 3.52 5.61 7.16
C CYS A 55 4.03 5.04 5.83
N SER A 56 4.88 4.03 5.93
CA SER A 56 5.27 3.17 4.82
C SER A 56 4.82 1.74 5.03
N ILE A 57 4.66 1.04 3.92
CA ILE A 57 4.35 -0.39 3.85
C ILE A 57 5.32 -1.00 2.85
N ASP A 58 6.02 -2.05 3.26
CA ASP A 58 6.92 -2.80 2.38
C ASP A 58 6.11 -3.71 1.45
N VAL A 59 6.44 -3.68 0.16
CA VAL A 59 5.78 -4.47 -0.88
C VAL A 59 6.58 -5.74 -1.08
N ASP A 60 6.17 -6.81 -0.40
CA ASP A 60 6.83 -8.11 -0.47
C ASP A 60 5.81 -9.26 -0.63
N ALA A 61 6.32 -10.48 -0.79
CA ALA A 61 5.47 -11.67 -0.89
C ALA A 61 4.69 -11.96 0.41
N ALA A 62 5.20 -11.51 1.57
CA ALA A 62 4.52 -11.71 2.84
C ALA A 62 3.25 -10.84 2.94
N LEU A 63 3.27 -9.64 2.37
CA LEU A 63 2.15 -8.72 2.30
C LEU A 63 0.94 -9.36 1.61
N PHE A 64 1.14 -9.97 0.44
CA PHE A 64 0.05 -10.65 -0.30
C PHE A 64 -0.50 -11.86 0.44
N LYS A 65 0.35 -12.62 1.15
CA LYS A 65 -0.09 -13.71 2.03
C LYS A 65 -0.99 -13.21 3.16
N ARG A 66 -0.64 -12.08 3.79
CA ARG A 66 -1.48 -11.45 4.84
C ARG A 66 -2.80 -10.93 4.28
N LEU A 67 -2.79 -10.40 3.05
CA LEU A 67 -3.99 -9.96 2.35
C LEU A 67 -4.86 -11.11 1.83
N GLN A 68 -4.35 -12.35 1.79
CA GLN A 68 -5.03 -13.51 1.22
C GLN A 68 -5.50 -13.28 -0.23
N ARG A 69 -4.70 -12.54 -1.01
CA ARG A 69 -4.99 -12.23 -2.42
C ARG A 69 -3.78 -12.56 -3.28
N ASP A 70 -4.04 -13.13 -4.44
CA ASP A 70 -3.02 -13.34 -5.46
C ASP A 70 -2.77 -12.02 -6.22
N PRO A 71 -1.53 -11.50 -6.26
CA PRO A 71 -1.20 -10.29 -7.01
C PRO A 71 -1.53 -10.39 -8.50
N GLN A 72 -1.35 -11.56 -9.13
CA GLN A 72 -1.61 -11.71 -10.57
C GLN A 72 -3.11 -11.67 -10.87
N ALA A 73 -3.93 -12.37 -10.09
CA ALA A 73 -5.38 -12.26 -10.18
C ALA A 73 -5.88 -10.81 -9.99
N LEU A 74 -5.31 -10.07 -9.03
CA LEU A 74 -5.65 -8.66 -8.81
C LEU A 74 -5.34 -7.78 -10.03
N LEU A 75 -4.18 -7.99 -10.69
CA LEU A 75 -3.81 -7.24 -11.89
C LEU A 75 -4.72 -7.56 -13.08
N TYR A 76 -5.15 -8.82 -13.22
CA TYR A 76 -6.03 -9.25 -14.31
C TYR A 76 -7.43 -8.61 -14.22
N GLU A 77 -7.86 -8.25 -13.02
CA GLU A 77 -9.14 -7.55 -12.78
C GLU A 77 -9.05 -6.03 -13.08
N ILE A 78 -7.86 -5.48 -13.36
CA ILE A 78 -7.66 -4.05 -13.62
C ILE A 78 -7.75 -3.78 -15.12
N THR A 79 -8.68 -2.91 -15.50
CA THR A 79 -8.73 -2.36 -16.86
C THR A 79 -7.83 -1.13 -16.95
N CYS A 80 -6.77 -1.21 -17.73
CA CYS A 80 -5.89 -0.09 -18.03
C CYS A 80 -6.38 0.65 -19.28
N TYR A 81 -6.53 1.97 -19.18
CA TYR A 81 -6.77 2.84 -20.33
C TYR A 81 -5.48 3.57 -20.70
N GLY A 82 -5.00 3.37 -21.93
CA GLY A 82 -3.71 3.88 -22.40
C GLY A 82 -2.54 2.93 -22.13
N GLN A 83 -1.33 3.32 -22.57
CA GLN A 83 -0.10 2.57 -22.27
C GLN A 83 0.50 3.08 -20.96
N LEU A 84 0.58 2.19 -19.96
CA LEU A 84 1.49 2.38 -18.83
C LEU A 84 2.91 2.16 -19.39
N GLY A 85 3.70 3.23 -19.46
CA GLY A 85 5.06 3.17 -20.00
C GLY A 85 5.83 2.00 -19.39
N GLN A 86 6.50 1.20 -20.22
CA GLN A 86 7.27 0.06 -19.73
C GLN A 86 8.32 0.53 -18.72
N PRO A 87 8.57 -0.24 -17.64
CA PRO A 87 9.66 0.07 -16.72
C PRO A 87 10.96 0.13 -17.52
N LEU A 88 11.76 1.18 -17.32
CA LEU A 88 13.14 1.22 -17.79
C LEU A 88 13.86 0.03 -17.14
N ALA A 89 14.31 -0.91 -17.98
CA ALA A 89 15.08 -2.09 -17.58
C ALA A 89 16.42 -1.71 -16.93
#